data_AF-A0A011NU59-F1
#
_entry.id   AF-A0A011NU59-F1
#
_cell.length_a   1.000
_cell.length_b   1.000
_cell.length_c   1.000
_cell.angle_alpha   90.00
_cell.angle_beta   90.00
_cell.angle_gamma   90.00
#
_symmetry.space_group_name_H-M   'P 1'
#
loop_
_entity.id
_entity.type
_entity.pdbx_description
1 polymer ?
#
loop_
_entity_poly.entity_id
_entity_poly.type
_entity_poly.pdbx_seq_one_letter_code
_entity_poly.pdbx_strand_id
1 'polypeptide(L)' 'MPQLLMTMLAIGIALVGGTAVYGLLKSTVGLRLDREQEFNGADLSIHRITATPERETNW' A
#
# COMPACT_ATOMS: atom_id res chain seq x y z
N MET A 1 24.37 13.48 24.51
CA MET A 1 24.94 12.38 23.71
C MET A 1 24.03 11.15 23.68
N PRO A 2 23.51 10.62 24.81
CA PRO A 2 22.61 9.45 24.80
C PRO A 2 21.32 9.65 23.98
N GLN A 3 20.79 10.88 23.95
CA GLN A 3 19.57 11.22 23.23
C GLN A 3 19.71 10.97 21.71
N LEU A 4 20.83 11.36 21.11
CA LEU A 4 21.06 11.16 19.67
C LEU A 4 21.24 9.68 19.34
N LEU A 5 21.99 8.94 20.17
CA LEU A 5 22.22 7.51 19.96
C LEU A 5 20.93 6.71 20.05
N MET A 6 20.11 6.95 21.08
CA MET A 6 18.84 6.23 21.25
C MET A 6 17.82 6.59 20.19
N THR A 7 17.76 7.87 19.78
CA THR A 7 16.90 8.29 18.66
C THR A 7 17.31 7.61 17.36
N MET A 8 18.60 7.58 17.03
CA MET A 8 19.09 6.91 15.82
C MET A 8 18.86 5.40 15.87
N LEU A 9 19.00 4.77 17.04
CA LEU A 9 18.69 3.35 17.23
C LEU A 9 17.21 3.06 16.99
N ALA A 10 16.31 3.87 17.57
CA ALA A 10 14.87 3.71 17.39
C ALA A 10 14.46 3.89 15.91
N ILE A 11 15.02 4.90 15.24
CA ILE A 11 14.83 5.11 13.79
C ILE A 11 15.33 3.88 13.01
N GLY A 12 16.53 3.38 13.33
CA GLY A 12 17.11 2.22 12.67
C GLY A 12 16.22 0.97 12.81
N ILE A 13 15.73 0.69 14.02
CA ILE A 13 14.80 -0.41 14.28
C ILE A 13 13.51 -0.24 13.48
N ALA A 14 12.93 0.96 13.46
CA ALA A 14 11.70 1.24 12.71
C ALA A 14 11.90 1.03 11.20
N LEU A 15 13.01 1.51 10.63
CA LEU A 15 13.33 1.35 9.22
C LEU A 15 13.56 -0.13 8.86
N VAL A 16 14.35 -0.86 9.64
CA VAL A 16 14.63 -2.27 9.40
C VAL A 16 13.38 -3.12 9.56
N GLY A 17 12.65 -2.94 10.67
CA GLY A 17 11.42 -3.69 10.95
C GLY A 17 10.34 -3.41 9.92
N GLY A 18 10.09 -2.12 9.61
CA GLY A 18 9.13 -1.73 8.58
C GLY A 18 9.50 -2.29 7.21
N THR A 19 10.77 -2.14 6.80
CA THR A 19 11.23 -2.67 5.50
C THR A 19 11.12 -4.19 5.43
N ALA A 20 11.45 -4.91 6.51
CA ALA A 20 11.32 -6.37 6.54
C ALA A 20 9.86 -6.82 6.42
N VAL A 21 8.95 -6.23 7.21
CA VAL A 21 7.53 -6.60 7.20
C VAL A 21 6.87 -6.23 5.88
N TYR A 22 6.98 -4.97 5.44
CA TYR A 22 6.38 -4.54 4.18
C TYR A 22 7.04 -5.19 2.97
N GLY A 23 8.35 -5.46 3.02
CA GLY A 23 9.07 -6.18 1.98
C GLY A 23 8.57 -7.61 1.82
N LEU A 24 8.37 -8.32 2.94
CA LEU A 24 7.81 -9.68 2.93
C LEU A 24 6.38 -9.68 2.41
N LEU A 25 5.51 -8.81 2.92
CA LEU A 25 4.13 -8.70 2.43
C LEU A 25 4.08 -8.39 0.93
N LYS A 26 4.93 -7.47 0.45
CA LYS A 26 5.04 -7.14 -0.97
C LYS A 26 5.43 -8.35 -1.83
N SER A 27 6.35 -9.20 -1.36
CA SER A 27 6.82 -10.34 -2.13
C SER A 27 5.87 -11.54 -2.07
N THR A 28 5.12 -11.72 -0.99
CA THR A 28 4.25 -12.89 -0.80
C THR A 28 2.81 -12.66 -1.26
N VAL A 29 2.22 -11.50 -0.94
CA VAL A 29 0.79 -11.22 -1.20
C VAL A 29 0.58 -9.99 -2.08
N GLY A 30 1.59 -9.14 -2.23
CA GLY A 30 1.44 -7.83 -2.87
C GLY A 30 0.83 -6.79 -1.91
N LEU A 31 1.18 -5.52 -2.10
CA LEU A 31 0.74 -4.42 -1.23
C LEU A 31 0.16 -3.21 -1.97
N ARG A 32 0.34 -3.14 -3.30
CA ARG A 32 -0.08 -2.01 -4.12
C ARG A 32 -0.53 -2.53 -5.47
N LEU A 33 -1.54 -1.88 -6.02
CA LEU A 33 -2.01 -2.09 -7.39
C LEU A 33 -0.89 -1.81 -8.38
N ASP A 34 -0.97 -2.43 -9.57
CA ASP A 34 -0.15 -1.98 -10.68
C ASP A 34 -0.57 -0.56 -11.12
N ARG A 35 0.24 0.07 -11.96
CA ARG A 35 0.01 1.48 -12.36
C ARG A 35 -1.28 1.69 -13.12
N GLU A 36 -1.70 0.72 -13.93
CA GLU A 36 -2.92 0.80 -14.73
C GLU A 36 -4.15 0.57 -13.85
N GLN A 37 -4.08 -0.40 -12.93
CA GLN A 37 -5.08 -0.64 -11.91
C GLN A 37 -5.24 0.54 -10.95
N GLU A 38 -4.14 1.15 -10.53
CA GLU A 38 -4.17 2.36 -9.69
C GLU A 38 -4.79 3.54 -10.45
N PHE A 39 -4.51 3.68 -11.75
CA PHE A 39 -5.12 4.69 -12.62
C PHE A 39 -6.62 4.47 -12.81
N ASN A 40 -7.04 3.23 -13.05
CA ASN A 40 -8.45 2.85 -13.22
C ASN A 40 -9.26 2.90 -11.91
N GLY A 41 -8.58 2.92 -10.76
CA GLY A 41 -9.17 2.93 -9.43
C GLY A 41 -9.44 1.52 -8.88
N ALA A 42 -9.42 1.39 -7.55
CA ALA A 42 -9.58 0.10 -6.87
C ALA A 42 -11.00 -0.48 -7.01
N ASP A 43 -12.01 0.38 -7.12
CA ASP A 43 -13.41 -0.05 -7.29
C ASP A 43 -13.59 -0.80 -8.61
N LEU A 44 -13.01 -0.29 -9.70
CA LEU A 44 -13.06 -0.97 -10.99
C LEU A 44 -12.05 -2.13 -11.06
N SER A 45 -10.83 -1.92 -10.57
CA SER A 45 -9.72 -2.87 -10.76
C SER A 45 -9.76 -4.10 -9.84
N ILE A 46 -10.31 -3.96 -8.63
CA ILE A 46 -10.46 -5.06 -7.66
C ILE A 46 -11.92 -5.51 -7.59
N HIS A 47 -12.83 -4.56 -7.35
CA HIS A 47 -14.23 -4.86 -7.02
C HIS A 47 -15.15 -4.95 -8.25
N ARG A 48 -14.69 -4.45 -9.42
CA ARG A 48 -15.43 -4.39 -10.69
C ARG A 48 -16.78 -3.67 -10.59
N ILE A 49 -16.83 -2.58 -9.82
CA ILE A 49 -18.02 -1.73 -9.66
C ILE A 49 -17.64 -0.32 -10.12
N THR A 50 -18.57 0.38 -10.80
CA THR A 50 -18.32 1.76 -11.21
C THR A 50 -18.57 2.69 -10.02
N ALA A 51 -17.74 3.75 -9.89
CA ALA A 51 -17.87 4.73 -8.80
C ALA A 51 -19.16 5.59 -8.90
N THR A 52 -19.88 5.50 -10.02
CA THR A 52 -21.13 6.23 -10.30
C THR A 52 -22.22 5.27 -10.76
N PRO A 53 -22.86 4.53 -9.82
CA PRO A 53 -23.85 3.50 -10.15
C PRO A 53 -25.05 4.03 -10.96
N GLU A 54 -25.40 5.30 -10.81
CA GLU A 54 -26.46 5.97 -11.56
C GLU A 54 -26.14 6.23 -13.05
N ARG A 55 -24.88 6.07 -13.47
CA ARG A 55 -24.47 6.06 -14.88
C ARG A 55 -24.22 4.66 -15.43
N GLU A 56 -24.42 3.61 -14.63
CA GLU A 56 -24.35 2.24 -15.13
C GLU A 56 -25.52 2.01 -16.08
N THR A 57 -25.18 1.60 -17.31
CA THR A 57 -26.17 1.32 -18.33
C THR A 57 -26.82 -0.01 -17.99
N ASN A 58 -27.97 0.05 -17.30
CA ASN A 58 -28.85 -1.09 -17.05
C ASN A 58 -29.64 -1.38 -18.33
N TRP A 59 -29.09 -2.21 -19.23
CA TRP A 59 -29.80 -2.75 -20.39
C TRP A 59 -29.70 -4.27 -20.41
#